data_AF-A0A0V0HRK0-F1
#
_entry.id   AF-A0A0V0HRK0-F1
#
_cell.length_a   1.000
_cell.length_b   1.000
_cell.length_c   1.000
_cell.angle_alpha   90.00
_cell.angle_beta   90.00
_cell.angle_gamma   90.00
#
_symmetry.space_group_name_H-M   'P 1'
#
loop_
_entity.id
_entity.type
_entity.pdbx_description
1 polymer ?
#
loop_
_entity_poly.entity_id
_entity_poly.type
_entity_poly.pdbx_seq_one_letter_code
_entity_poly.pdbx_strand_id
1 'polypeptide(L)'
;AVLSLRRHHLNVSLFSASRTTLRAYSTSSSSVPIESSANQNVRTGRSGSATSPPVEHDTAQKIDVNPPKGTRDFPPEDMRLRNWLFHHFREVSQQFGFEEVDFPVLESEALYIRKAGEEIRDQLYCFEDRGNRRVALRPELTPSLARLVIQKGKSVSLPLKWFAIGQCWRYERMTRGRRREHYQWNMDIIGVPDVTGEAELISSIITFFKRIGFTASDVGFKVSSRKVLQEVLRCYSVPENMFGRVCIIIDKIGKIPMDDIRKDLLSADMSEVAIEDLLQVLSLKSLAKLEGWLLQHLLH
;
A
#
# COMPACT_ATOMS: atom_id res chain seq x y z
N ALA A 1 -13.84 2.73 12.86
CA ALA A 1 -12.94 1.56 12.83
C ALA A 1 -11.97 1.60 11.63
N VAL A 2 -10.71 1.17 11.75
CA VAL A 2 -9.82 0.94 10.58
C VAL A 2 -9.94 -0.55 10.21
N LEU A 3 -10.69 -0.86 9.15
CA LEU A 3 -10.74 -2.20 8.57
C LEU A 3 -9.42 -2.48 7.85
N SER A 4 -8.46 -3.05 8.58
CA SER A 4 -7.25 -3.62 7.99
C SER A 4 -7.57 -5.03 7.49
N LEU A 5 -7.77 -5.19 6.19
CA LEU A 5 -7.83 -6.50 5.53
C LEU A 5 -6.43 -7.15 5.61
N ARG A 6 -6.17 -7.89 6.71
CA ARG A 6 -5.01 -8.77 6.79
C ARG A 6 -5.17 -9.87 5.74
N ARG A 7 -4.29 -9.86 4.73
CA ARG A 7 -4.17 -10.91 3.71
C ARG A 7 -3.87 -12.25 4.39
N HIS A 8 -4.81 -13.18 4.33
CA HIS A 8 -4.47 -14.61 4.27
C HIS A 8 -4.52 -15.06 2.82
N HIS A 9 -3.58 -15.95 2.48
CA HIS A 9 -3.27 -16.39 1.13
C HIS A 9 -4.48 -16.99 0.41
N LEU A 10 -5.06 -16.24 -0.53
CA LEU A 10 -5.90 -16.82 -1.60
C LEU A 10 -5.02 -16.94 -2.85
N ASN A 11 -4.53 -18.15 -3.10
CA ASN A 11 -4.02 -18.57 -4.40
C ASN A 11 -5.23 -18.91 -5.26
N VAL A 12 -5.70 -17.96 -6.07
CA VAL A 12 -6.62 -18.27 -7.17
C VAL A 12 -5.79 -18.35 -8.44
N SER A 13 -5.34 -19.57 -8.75
CA SER A 13 -4.83 -19.95 -10.06
C SER A 13 -6.03 -20.30 -10.93
N LEU A 14 -6.54 -19.33 -11.70
CA LEU A 14 -7.54 -19.60 -12.74
C LEU A 14 -6.82 -19.83 -14.08
N PHE A 15 -6.85 -21.10 -14.48
CA PHE A 15 -6.68 -21.66 -15.83
C PHE A 15 -5.39 -21.35 -16.61
N SER A 16 -4.55 -22.39 -16.62
CA SER A 16 -3.69 -22.79 -17.73
C SER A 16 -4.53 -22.95 -19.01
N ALA A 17 -4.16 -22.24 -20.07
CA ALA A 17 -4.49 -22.60 -21.44
C ALA A 17 -3.22 -22.46 -22.29
N SER A 18 -2.81 -23.58 -22.86
CA SER A 18 -1.62 -23.79 -23.69
C SER A 18 -1.39 -22.68 -24.72
N ARG A 19 -0.15 -22.15 -24.76
CA ARG A 19 0.37 -21.49 -25.96
C ARG A 19 1.62 -22.21 -26.45
N THR A 20 1.43 -22.78 -27.62
CA THR A 20 2.38 -23.39 -28.53
C THR A 20 3.66 -22.57 -28.68
N THR A 21 4.77 -23.29 -28.65
CA THR A 21 6.14 -22.86 -28.90
C THR A 21 6.28 -22.15 -30.26
N LEU A 22 6.74 -20.88 -30.23
CA LEU A 22 7.36 -20.25 -31.39
C LEU A 22 8.86 -20.11 -31.13
N ARG A 23 9.60 -20.90 -31.88
CA ARG A 23 11.05 -21.08 -31.89
C ARG A 23 11.67 -19.88 -32.60
N ALA A 24 12.37 -19.00 -31.88
CA ALA A 24 13.19 -17.97 -32.50
C ALA A 24 14.53 -18.59 -32.94
N TYR A 25 14.85 -18.40 -34.21
CA TYR A 25 16.05 -18.91 -34.87
C TYR A 25 17.32 -18.29 -34.30
N SER A 26 18.22 -19.12 -33.80
CA SER A 26 19.63 -18.80 -33.59
C SER A 26 20.41 -19.23 -34.84
N THR A 27 20.97 -18.27 -35.58
CA THR A 27 22.00 -18.56 -36.59
C THR A 27 23.37 -18.31 -35.98
N SER A 28 24.05 -19.43 -35.70
CA SER A 28 25.48 -19.54 -35.46
C SER A 28 26.28 -19.16 -36.71
N SER A 29 27.36 -18.41 -36.55
CA SER A 29 28.52 -18.53 -37.45
C SER A 29 29.80 -18.22 -36.69
N SER A 30 30.53 -19.29 -36.40
CA SER A 30 31.91 -19.33 -35.95
C SER A 30 32.87 -19.35 -37.14
N SER A 31 33.94 -18.56 -37.11
CA SER A 31 35.25 -18.94 -37.69
C SER A 31 36.35 -17.99 -37.24
N VAL A 32 37.44 -18.57 -36.76
CA VAL A 32 38.70 -17.96 -36.30
C VAL A 32 39.72 -17.89 -37.48
N PRO A 33 40.98 -17.42 -37.36
CA PRO A 33 41.58 -16.41 -38.25
C PRO A 33 42.72 -16.97 -39.13
N ILE A 34 43.22 -16.18 -40.09
CA ILE A 34 44.51 -16.44 -40.75
C ILE A 34 45.28 -15.12 -40.91
N GLU A 35 46.56 -15.17 -40.50
CA GLU A 35 47.58 -14.12 -40.54
C GLU A 35 48.35 -14.03 -41.88
N SER A 36 49.11 -12.93 -41.98
CA SER A 36 50.34 -12.72 -42.78
C SER A 36 50.12 -12.34 -44.27
N SER A 37 50.93 -11.52 -44.95
CA SER A 37 52.08 -10.67 -44.62
C SER A 37 52.44 -9.81 -45.86
N ALA A 38 53.14 -8.70 -45.61
CA ALA A 38 54.16 -8.06 -46.46
C ALA A 38 53.84 -7.34 -47.80
N ASN A 39 54.21 -6.05 -47.78
CA ASN A 39 55.14 -5.33 -48.67
C ASN A 39 54.67 -4.40 -49.81
N GLN A 40 55.13 -3.14 -49.65
CA GLN A 40 55.80 -2.22 -50.59
C GLN A 40 55.02 -1.22 -51.46
N ASN A 41 55.20 0.06 -51.05
CA ASN A 41 55.59 1.26 -51.80
C ASN A 41 55.02 1.52 -53.21
N VAL A 42 54.36 2.67 -53.40
CA VAL A 42 54.77 3.76 -54.33
C VAL A 42 54.12 5.08 -53.88
N ARG A 43 54.90 6.18 -53.84
CA ARG A 43 54.45 7.57 -53.68
C ARG A 43 54.00 8.16 -55.02
N THR A 44 52.93 8.96 -55.06
CA THR A 44 52.85 10.24 -55.81
C THR A 44 51.55 10.99 -55.46
N GLY A 45 51.59 12.33 -55.49
CA GLY A 45 50.42 13.17 -55.80
C GLY A 45 49.69 13.82 -54.61
N ARG A 46 50.04 15.08 -54.34
CA ARG A 46 49.30 16.02 -53.46
C ARG A 46 48.09 16.56 -54.25
N SER A 47 46.87 16.42 -53.73
CA SER A 47 45.78 17.37 -53.99
C SER A 47 44.80 17.32 -52.80
N GLY A 48 44.49 18.50 -52.27
CA GLY A 48 43.72 18.65 -51.04
C GLY A 48 42.25 18.30 -51.22
N SER A 49 41.75 17.45 -50.34
CA SER A 49 40.32 17.34 -50.03
C SER A 49 40.19 17.57 -48.53
N ALA A 50 39.45 18.61 -48.15
CA ALA A 50 39.10 18.89 -46.78
C ALA A 50 38.40 17.67 -46.18
N THR A 51 39.05 16.99 -45.23
CA THR A 51 38.41 15.96 -44.42
C THR A 51 37.35 16.66 -43.59
N SER A 52 36.07 16.39 -43.88
CA SER A 52 34.99 16.72 -42.98
C SER A 52 35.33 16.17 -41.58
N PRO A 53 35.06 16.90 -40.49
CA PRO A 53 35.22 16.34 -39.15
C PRO A 53 34.41 15.04 -39.07
N PRO A 54 34.86 14.04 -38.28
CA PRO A 54 34.09 12.83 -38.11
C PRO A 54 32.71 13.25 -37.62
N VAL A 55 31.68 12.84 -38.36
CA VAL A 55 30.30 12.94 -37.89
C VAL A 55 30.29 12.19 -36.57
N GLU A 56 30.20 12.92 -35.46
CA GLU A 56 29.90 12.31 -34.17
C GLU A 56 28.60 11.54 -34.39
N HIS A 57 28.71 10.22 -34.44
CA HIS A 57 27.54 9.38 -34.30
C HIS A 57 26.99 9.71 -32.93
N ASP A 58 25.96 10.55 -32.91
CA ASP A 58 25.06 10.72 -31.77
C ASP A 58 24.60 9.31 -31.44
N THR A 59 25.26 8.71 -30.45
CA THR A 59 24.94 7.39 -29.96
C THR A 59 23.67 7.59 -29.17
N ALA A 60 22.54 7.65 -29.90
CA ALA A 60 21.22 7.79 -29.35
C ALA A 60 21.11 6.78 -28.20
N GLN A 61 21.22 7.30 -26.96
CA GLN A 61 21.22 6.46 -25.79
C GLN A 61 19.90 5.70 -25.80
N LYS A 62 19.98 4.38 -25.87
CA LYS A 62 18.80 3.52 -25.86
C LYS A 62 18.07 3.78 -24.55
N ILE A 63 16.92 4.43 -24.63
CA ILE A 63 16.10 4.81 -23.48
C ILE A 63 15.64 3.54 -22.77
N ASP A 64 15.75 3.50 -21.44
CA ASP A 64 15.12 2.45 -20.65
C ASP A 64 13.60 2.64 -20.71
N VAL A 65 12.92 1.71 -21.37
CA VAL A 65 11.47 1.74 -21.59
C VAL A 65 10.68 1.05 -20.47
N ASN A 66 11.36 0.50 -19.46
CA ASN A 66 10.68 -0.13 -18.34
C ASN A 66 10.06 0.93 -17.42
N PRO A 67 8.88 0.64 -16.84
CA PRO A 67 8.30 1.54 -15.87
C PRO A 67 9.17 1.62 -14.61
N PRO A 68 9.10 2.72 -13.83
CA PRO A 68 9.85 2.86 -12.60
C PRO A 68 9.68 1.65 -11.68
N LYS A 69 10.78 1.24 -11.04
CA LYS A 69 10.81 0.05 -10.17
C LYS A 69 9.66 0.05 -9.14
N GLY A 70 8.84 -1.00 -9.22
CA GLY A 70 7.71 -1.21 -8.32
C GLY A 70 6.40 -0.55 -8.74
N THR A 71 6.34 -0.02 -9.96
CA THR A 71 5.12 0.47 -10.61
C THR A 71 4.62 -0.49 -11.68
N ARG A 72 3.50 -0.17 -12.33
CA ARG A 72 2.84 -1.02 -13.33
C ARG A 72 2.35 -0.19 -14.50
N ASP A 73 2.65 -0.68 -15.70
CA ASP A 73 1.83 -0.40 -16.86
C ASP A 73 0.61 -1.30 -16.86
N PHE A 74 -0.48 -0.83 -17.46
CA PHE A 74 -1.70 -1.61 -17.65
C PHE A 74 -1.99 -1.67 -19.15
N PRO A 75 -1.58 -2.74 -19.86
CA PRO A 75 -2.00 -2.96 -21.23
C PRO A 75 -3.53 -3.21 -21.30
N PRO A 76 -4.13 -3.21 -22.50
CA PRO A 76 -5.58 -3.30 -22.66
C PRO A 76 -6.25 -4.46 -21.89
N GLU A 77 -5.62 -5.62 -21.80
CA GLU A 77 -6.08 -6.78 -21.03
C GLU A 77 -6.18 -6.52 -19.53
N ASP A 78 -5.15 -5.91 -18.95
CA ASP A 78 -5.12 -5.57 -17.53
C ASP A 78 -6.05 -4.39 -17.22
N MET A 79 -6.15 -3.44 -18.15
CA MET A 79 -7.09 -2.33 -18.08
C MET A 79 -8.54 -2.79 -18.07
N ARG A 80 -8.91 -3.79 -18.87
CA ARG A 80 -10.26 -4.36 -18.86
C ARG A 80 -10.60 -4.95 -17.50
N LEU A 81 -9.69 -5.74 -16.92
CA LEU A 81 -9.89 -6.32 -15.59
C LEU A 81 -9.98 -5.24 -14.50
N ARG A 82 -9.12 -4.22 -14.57
CA ARG A 82 -9.16 -3.08 -13.63
C ARG A 82 -10.48 -2.32 -13.72
N ASN A 83 -10.93 -2.02 -14.93
CA ASN A 83 -12.17 -1.29 -15.17
C ASN A 83 -13.38 -2.10 -14.70
N TRP A 84 -13.39 -3.42 -14.95
CA TRP A 84 -14.40 -4.33 -14.40
C TRP A 84 -14.45 -4.28 -12.87
N LEU A 85 -13.29 -4.37 -12.21
CA LEU A 85 -13.21 -4.31 -10.75
C LEU A 85 -13.69 -2.95 -10.20
N PHE A 86 -13.24 -1.85 -10.81
CA PHE A 86 -13.61 -0.50 -10.39
C PHE A 86 -15.07 -0.19 -10.64
N HIS A 87 -15.66 -0.75 -11.70
CA HIS A 87 -17.10 -0.67 -11.93
C HIS A 87 -17.86 -1.28 -10.76
N HIS A 88 -17.48 -2.48 -10.30
CA HIS A 88 -18.11 -3.09 -9.13
C HIS A 88 -17.93 -2.29 -7.83
N PHE A 89 -16.77 -1.67 -7.62
CA PHE A 89 -16.55 -0.76 -6.49
C PHE A 89 -17.54 0.43 -6.53
N ARG A 90 -17.66 1.09 -7.69
CA ARG A 90 -18.59 2.22 -7.85
C ARG A 90 -20.04 1.82 -7.64
N GLU A 91 -20.46 0.74 -8.28
CA GLU A 91 -21.83 0.21 -8.17
C GLU A 91 -22.22 -0.06 -6.72
N VAL A 92 -21.34 -0.70 -5.95
CA VAL A 92 -21.59 -0.99 -4.54
C VAL A 92 -21.59 0.28 -3.72
N SER A 93 -20.64 1.20 -3.94
CA SER A 93 -20.64 2.49 -3.24
C SER A 93 -21.93 3.28 -3.49
N GLN A 94 -22.39 3.35 -4.73
CA GLN A 94 -23.63 4.04 -5.11
C GLN A 94 -24.87 3.35 -4.53
N GLN A 95 -24.92 2.01 -4.52
CA GLN A 95 -25.99 1.24 -3.89
C GLN A 95 -26.15 1.57 -2.39
N PHE A 96 -25.05 1.89 -1.71
CA PHE A 96 -25.04 2.31 -0.32
C PHE A 96 -25.15 3.84 -0.14
N GLY A 97 -25.44 4.59 -1.20
CA GLY A 97 -25.64 6.05 -1.14
C GLY A 97 -24.36 6.84 -0.85
N PHE A 98 -23.19 6.33 -1.24
CA PHE A 98 -21.94 7.07 -1.16
C PHE A 98 -21.72 7.90 -2.42
N GLU A 99 -21.17 9.10 -2.25
CA GLU A 99 -20.81 10.00 -3.35
C GLU A 99 -19.30 9.89 -3.68
N GLU A 100 -18.97 9.90 -4.97
CA GLU A 100 -17.58 9.78 -5.43
C GLU A 100 -16.83 11.11 -5.23
N VAL A 101 -15.64 11.03 -4.64
CA VAL A 101 -14.71 12.16 -4.50
C VAL A 101 -13.31 11.73 -4.93
N ASP A 102 -12.48 12.70 -5.31
CA ASP A 102 -11.05 12.48 -5.55
C ASP A 102 -10.23 13.64 -4.98
N PHE A 103 -8.94 13.40 -4.84
CA PHE A 103 -7.98 14.34 -4.27
C PHE A 103 -6.74 14.37 -5.17
N PRO A 104 -5.88 15.39 -5.06
CA PRO A 104 -4.55 15.33 -5.65
C PRO A 104 -3.77 14.11 -5.15
N VAL A 105 -3.00 13.47 -6.04
CA VAL A 105 -2.06 12.42 -5.64
C VAL A 105 -0.85 12.99 -4.88
N LEU A 106 -0.51 14.25 -5.17
CA LEU A 106 0.57 15.01 -4.53
C LEU A 106 -0.03 15.91 -3.44
N GLU A 107 0.40 15.70 -2.21
CA GLU A 107 -0.11 16.39 -1.02
C GLU A 107 1.06 16.92 -0.18
N SER A 108 0.78 17.82 0.77
CA SER A 108 1.82 18.28 1.71
C SER A 108 2.33 17.11 2.55
N GLU A 109 3.66 16.97 2.69
CA GLU A 109 4.29 15.94 3.54
C GLU A 109 3.77 16.01 4.99
N ALA A 110 3.52 17.22 5.48
CA ALA A 110 3.02 17.47 6.84
C ALA A 110 1.66 16.82 7.14
N LEU A 111 0.87 16.48 6.11
CA LEU A 111 -0.41 15.81 6.26
C LEU A 111 -0.26 14.37 6.79
N TYR A 112 0.87 13.72 6.53
CA TYR A 112 1.09 12.30 6.83
C TYR A 112 1.98 12.06 8.06
N ILE A 113 2.91 12.97 8.37
CA ILE A 113 3.86 12.79 9.48
C ILE A 113 3.18 12.87 10.85
N ARG A 114 2.14 13.72 11.01
CA ARG A 114 1.51 13.97 12.33
C ARG A 114 0.87 12.76 13.00
N LYS A 115 0.49 11.72 12.24
CA LYS A 115 -0.30 10.58 12.75
C LYS A 115 0.52 9.30 12.99
N ALA A 116 1.80 9.33 12.70
CA ALA A 116 2.49 8.17 12.17
C ALA A 116 3.91 7.95 12.71
N GLY A 117 4.46 8.92 13.46
CA GLY A 117 5.84 8.88 13.91
C GLY A 117 6.86 9.06 12.78
N GLU A 118 8.14 9.12 13.13
CA GLU A 118 9.22 9.33 12.15
C GLU A 118 9.42 8.12 11.21
N GLU A 119 9.11 6.89 11.67
CA GLU A 119 9.28 5.64 10.91
C GLU A 119 8.47 5.59 9.61
N ILE A 120 7.35 6.31 9.54
CA ILE A 120 6.54 6.36 8.32
C ILE A 120 7.21 7.18 7.23
N ARG A 121 8.04 8.19 7.58
CA ARG A 121 8.71 9.03 6.58
C ARG A 121 9.58 8.20 5.63
N ASP A 122 10.27 7.20 6.15
CA ASP A 122 11.13 6.32 5.36
C ASP A 122 10.33 5.43 4.38
N GLN A 123 9.02 5.30 4.62
CA GLN A 123 8.08 4.56 3.80
C GLN A 123 7.26 5.46 2.87
N LEU A 124 7.51 6.78 2.85
CA LEU A 124 6.84 7.75 1.99
C LEU A 124 7.69 8.12 0.77
N TYR A 125 7.03 8.38 -0.34
CA TYR A 125 7.63 9.08 -1.47
C TYR A 125 7.58 10.59 -1.21
N CYS A 126 8.54 11.10 -0.44
CA CYS A 126 8.69 12.53 -0.14
C CYS A 126 9.79 13.17 -0.99
N PHE A 127 9.56 14.40 -1.43
CA PHE A 127 10.56 15.21 -2.13
C PHE A 127 10.26 16.69 -1.96
N GLU A 128 11.22 17.52 -2.37
CA GLU A 128 11.06 18.96 -2.47
C GLU A 128 10.65 19.31 -3.91
N ASP A 129 9.57 20.08 -4.06
CA ASP A 129 9.17 20.58 -5.37
C ASP A 129 10.02 21.79 -5.80
N ARG A 130 9.81 22.28 -7.03
CA ARG A 130 10.56 23.45 -7.55
C ARG A 130 10.30 24.75 -6.80
N GLY A 131 9.30 24.80 -5.92
CA GLY A 131 8.98 25.94 -5.06
C GLY A 131 9.53 25.77 -3.64
N ASN A 132 10.45 24.84 -3.43
CA ASN A 132 11.04 24.50 -2.13
C ASN A 132 10.02 24.04 -1.08
N ARG A 133 8.92 23.40 -1.52
CA ARG A 133 7.89 22.86 -0.63
C ARG A 133 8.08 21.37 -0.46
N ARG A 134 7.94 20.91 0.79
CA ARG A 134 7.94 19.49 1.15
C ARG A 134 6.60 18.84 0.80
N VAL A 135 6.64 17.92 -0.16
CA VAL A 135 5.46 17.23 -0.69
C VAL A 135 5.67 15.72 -0.66
N ALA A 136 4.56 14.98 -0.66
CA ALA A 136 4.57 13.53 -0.71
C ALA A 136 3.52 13.02 -1.70
N LEU A 137 3.83 11.92 -2.40
CA LEU A 137 2.79 11.12 -3.04
C LEU A 137 1.98 10.43 -1.94
N ARG A 138 0.66 10.55 -1.98
CA ARG A 138 -0.23 10.05 -0.92
C ARG A 138 -0.04 8.54 -0.67
N PRO A 139 0.23 8.11 0.58
CA PRO A 139 0.27 6.70 0.96
C PRO A 139 -1.11 6.06 1.14
N GLU A 140 -2.12 6.88 1.43
CA GLU A 140 -3.51 6.50 1.68
C GLU A 140 -4.43 7.70 1.42
N LEU A 141 -5.74 7.46 1.32
CA LEU A 141 -6.73 8.49 1.00
C LEU A 141 -7.30 9.21 2.24
N THR A 142 -7.28 8.56 3.41
CA THR A 142 -7.93 9.05 4.64
C THR A 142 -7.49 10.46 5.06
N PRO A 143 -6.19 10.82 5.05
CA PRO A 143 -5.76 12.18 5.40
C PRO A 143 -6.22 13.23 4.39
N SER A 144 -6.31 12.87 3.10
CA SER A 144 -6.80 13.76 2.04
C SER A 144 -8.30 14.02 2.19
N LEU A 145 -9.08 12.99 2.52
CA LEU A 145 -10.50 13.11 2.88
C LEU A 145 -10.68 14.07 4.06
N ALA A 146 -9.96 13.84 5.16
CA ALA A 146 -10.05 14.69 6.34
C ALA A 146 -9.69 16.16 6.02
N ARG A 147 -8.64 16.39 5.22
CA ARG A 147 -8.26 17.73 4.74
C ARG A 147 -9.41 18.40 3.98
N LEU A 148 -10.04 17.69 3.05
CA LEU A 148 -11.15 18.24 2.26
C LEU A 148 -12.37 18.54 3.12
N VAL A 149 -12.73 17.65 4.04
CA VAL A 149 -13.86 17.85 4.97
C VAL A 149 -13.62 19.07 5.85
N ILE A 150 -12.43 19.22 6.42
CA ILE A 150 -12.04 20.40 7.22
C ILE A 150 -12.10 21.67 6.36
N GLN A 151 -11.57 21.62 5.12
CA GLN A 151 -11.58 22.74 4.19
C GLN A 151 -13.00 23.20 3.85
N LYS A 152 -13.92 22.26 3.63
CA LYS A 152 -15.33 22.58 3.35
C LYS A 152 -16.08 23.07 4.59
N GLY A 153 -15.67 22.66 5.79
CA GLY A 153 -16.23 23.14 7.06
C GLY A 153 -17.75 22.99 7.11
N LYS A 154 -18.46 24.07 7.45
CA LYS A 154 -19.93 24.09 7.62
C LYS A 154 -20.73 23.82 6.33
N SER A 155 -20.10 23.84 5.15
CA SER A 155 -20.79 23.51 3.89
C SER A 155 -21.02 22.00 3.71
N VAL A 156 -20.40 21.16 4.55
CA VAL A 156 -20.62 19.72 4.57
C VAL A 156 -21.85 19.38 5.42
N SER A 157 -22.84 18.75 4.82
CA SER A 157 -23.95 18.14 5.55
C SER A 157 -23.54 16.79 6.15
N LEU A 158 -23.95 16.53 7.40
CA LEU A 158 -23.79 15.24 8.05
C LEU A 158 -25.14 14.49 8.08
N PRO A 159 -25.15 13.15 7.98
CA PRO A 159 -23.98 12.28 7.84
C PRO A 159 -23.35 12.36 6.45
N LEU A 160 -22.02 12.37 6.41
CA LEU A 160 -21.24 12.35 5.18
C LEU A 160 -20.95 10.91 4.77
N LYS A 161 -21.14 10.57 3.50
CA LYS A 161 -20.82 9.25 2.95
C LYS A 161 -20.07 9.40 1.63
N TRP A 162 -18.75 9.35 1.68
CA TRP A 162 -17.91 9.57 0.51
C TRP A 162 -17.05 8.35 0.21
N PHE A 163 -16.84 8.09 -1.07
CA PHE A 163 -15.94 7.05 -1.54
C PHE A 163 -14.95 7.57 -2.58
N ALA A 164 -13.80 6.91 -2.68
CA ALA A 164 -12.77 7.23 -3.66
C ALA A 164 -12.11 5.95 -4.18
N ILE A 165 -11.67 5.96 -5.44
CA ILE A 165 -10.83 4.89 -6.02
C ILE A 165 -9.52 5.54 -6.47
N GLY A 166 -8.56 5.64 -5.56
CA GLY A 166 -7.35 6.42 -5.76
C GLY A 166 -6.10 5.56 -5.88
N GLN A 167 -5.12 6.02 -6.67
CA GLN A 167 -3.76 5.48 -6.63
C GLN A 167 -3.01 6.02 -5.40
N CYS A 168 -2.31 5.12 -4.70
CA CYS A 168 -1.56 5.35 -3.47
C CYS A 168 -0.15 4.78 -3.56
N TRP A 169 0.79 5.43 -2.90
CA TRP A 169 2.23 5.24 -3.06
C TRP A 169 2.95 4.96 -1.74
N ARG A 170 3.90 4.03 -1.74
CA ARG A 170 4.76 3.76 -0.60
C ARG A 170 6.17 3.41 -1.04
N TYR A 171 7.14 3.86 -0.28
CA TYR A 171 8.56 3.65 -0.52
C TYR A 171 9.09 2.52 0.37
N GLU A 172 8.83 1.27 -0.02
CA GLU A 172 9.26 0.12 0.77
C GLU A 172 9.94 -0.94 -0.09
N ARG A 173 10.62 -1.89 0.58
CA ARG A 173 11.06 -3.12 -0.07
C ARG A 173 9.84 -3.90 -0.56
N MET A 174 9.81 -4.17 -1.86
CA MET A 174 8.72 -4.92 -2.47
C MET A 174 8.66 -6.34 -1.94
N THR A 175 7.45 -6.80 -1.61
CA THR A 175 7.16 -8.19 -1.26
C THR A 175 5.97 -8.69 -2.10
N ARG A 176 5.60 -9.97 -1.99
CA ARG A 176 4.54 -10.56 -2.82
C ARG A 176 3.23 -9.78 -2.65
N GLY A 177 2.73 -9.22 -3.75
CA GLY A 177 1.52 -8.37 -3.79
C GLY A 177 1.67 -7.00 -3.12
N ARG A 178 2.87 -6.62 -2.68
CA ARG A 178 3.18 -5.34 -2.03
C ARG A 178 4.15 -4.58 -2.91
N ARG A 179 3.58 -3.76 -3.80
CA ARG A 179 4.30 -2.88 -4.73
C ARG A 179 4.38 -1.45 -4.19
N ARG A 180 5.12 -0.60 -4.90
CA ARG A 180 5.34 0.82 -4.56
C ARG A 180 4.15 1.70 -4.92
N GLU A 181 3.32 1.27 -5.87
CA GLU A 181 2.00 1.85 -6.10
C GLU A 181 0.90 0.78 -6.02
N HIS A 182 -0.31 1.21 -5.65
CA HIS A 182 -1.52 0.40 -5.69
C HIS A 182 -2.76 1.29 -5.77
N TYR A 183 -3.89 0.72 -6.17
CA TYR A 183 -5.18 1.40 -6.10
C TYR A 183 -5.93 0.94 -4.85
N GLN A 184 -6.60 1.89 -4.20
CA GLN A 184 -7.39 1.67 -3.00
C GLN A 184 -8.82 2.17 -3.24
N TRP A 185 -9.78 1.30 -2.97
CA TRP A 185 -11.17 1.69 -2.81
C TRP A 185 -11.39 2.07 -1.34
N ASN A 186 -11.66 3.36 -1.11
CA ASN A 186 -11.95 3.91 0.21
C ASN A 186 -13.44 4.24 0.29
N MET A 187 -14.07 3.93 1.42
CA MET A 187 -15.41 4.34 1.78
C MET A 187 -15.37 4.86 3.21
N ASP A 188 -15.82 6.08 3.42
CA ASP A 188 -15.74 6.76 4.70
C ASP A 188 -17.11 7.36 5.07
N ILE A 189 -17.54 7.11 6.31
CA ILE A 189 -18.75 7.68 6.89
C ILE A 189 -18.34 8.62 8.04
N ILE A 190 -18.83 9.86 8.02
CA ILE A 190 -18.57 10.85 9.09
C ILE A 190 -19.90 11.37 9.64
N GLY A 191 -19.95 11.59 10.95
CA GLY A 191 -21.13 12.18 11.60
C GLY A 191 -22.25 11.19 11.92
N VAL A 192 -21.95 9.88 11.93
CA VAL A 192 -22.87 8.84 12.38
C VAL A 192 -22.44 8.38 13.78
N PRO A 193 -23.32 8.41 14.79
CA PRO A 193 -23.04 7.89 16.11
C PRO A 193 -23.06 6.35 16.13
N ASP A 194 -22.47 5.78 17.19
CA ASP A 194 -22.44 4.35 17.46
C ASP A 194 -21.83 3.51 16.32
N VAL A 195 -22.11 2.20 16.32
CA VAL A 195 -21.48 1.22 15.41
C VAL A 195 -22.20 1.04 14.07
N THR A 196 -23.24 1.84 13.81
CA THR A 196 -24.07 1.71 12.60
C THR A 196 -23.27 2.04 11.34
N GLY A 197 -22.41 3.06 11.41
CA GLY A 197 -21.48 3.39 10.32
C GLY A 197 -20.50 2.26 10.01
N GLU A 198 -19.88 1.66 11.04
CA GLU A 198 -19.03 0.47 10.85
C GLU A 198 -19.78 -0.71 10.25
N ALA A 199 -20.99 -1.00 10.74
CA ALA A 199 -21.80 -2.10 10.23
C ALA A 199 -22.16 -1.90 8.75
N GLU A 200 -22.46 -0.66 8.35
CA GLU A 200 -22.73 -0.33 6.95
C GLU A 200 -21.49 -0.51 6.06
N LEU A 201 -20.31 -0.07 6.50
CA LEU A 201 -19.05 -0.29 5.78
C LEU A 201 -18.72 -1.79 5.63
N ILE A 202 -18.95 -2.59 6.67
CA ILE A 202 -18.75 -4.05 6.57
C ILE A 202 -19.76 -4.65 5.59
N SER A 203 -21.02 -4.21 5.65
CA SER A 203 -22.09 -4.66 4.75
C SER A 203 -21.80 -4.33 3.30
N SER A 204 -21.22 -3.16 2.99
CA SER A 204 -20.83 -2.80 1.62
C SER A 204 -19.74 -3.72 1.08
N ILE A 205 -18.72 -4.03 1.89
CA ILE A 205 -17.64 -4.95 1.48
C ILE A 205 -18.18 -6.38 1.27
N ILE A 206 -19.07 -6.86 2.16
CA ILE A 206 -19.75 -8.16 1.99
C ILE A 206 -20.56 -8.17 0.69
N THR A 207 -21.30 -7.09 0.41
CA THR A 207 -22.10 -6.97 -0.81
C THR A 207 -21.23 -7.01 -2.06
N PHE A 208 -20.10 -6.32 -2.04
CA PHE A 208 -19.11 -6.39 -3.11
C PHE A 208 -18.65 -7.83 -3.36
N PHE A 209 -18.17 -8.54 -2.33
CA PHE A 209 -17.70 -9.92 -2.48
C PHE A 209 -18.79 -10.86 -3.01
N LYS A 210 -20.01 -10.78 -2.47
CA LYS A 210 -21.15 -11.57 -2.97
C LYS A 210 -21.43 -11.29 -4.45
N ARG A 211 -21.37 -10.01 -4.87
CA ARG A 211 -21.61 -9.61 -6.26
C ARG A 211 -20.60 -10.20 -7.23
N ILE A 212 -19.34 -10.35 -6.82
CA ILE A 212 -18.29 -10.94 -7.65
C ILE A 212 -18.13 -12.46 -7.44
N GLY A 213 -19.10 -13.10 -6.79
CA GLY A 213 -19.20 -14.57 -6.67
C GLY A 213 -18.45 -15.18 -5.50
N PHE A 214 -17.93 -14.39 -4.56
CA PHE A 214 -17.28 -14.89 -3.35
C PHE A 214 -18.32 -15.18 -2.26
N THR A 215 -18.04 -16.23 -1.49
CA THR A 215 -18.91 -16.70 -0.41
C THR A 215 -18.20 -16.62 0.94
N ALA A 216 -18.92 -16.97 2.01
CA ALA A 216 -18.36 -17.01 3.36
C ALA A 216 -17.26 -18.07 3.55
N SER A 217 -17.14 -19.07 2.65
CA SER A 217 -16.01 -20.00 2.67
C SER A 217 -14.73 -19.40 2.09
N ASP A 218 -14.85 -18.35 1.29
CA ASP A 218 -13.71 -17.73 0.60
C ASP A 218 -13.14 -16.53 1.37
N VAL A 219 -14.01 -15.77 2.04
CA VAL A 219 -13.65 -14.51 2.70
C VAL A 219 -14.17 -14.48 4.14
N GLY A 220 -13.33 -14.02 5.06
CA GLY A 220 -13.68 -13.75 6.45
C GLY A 220 -13.30 -12.34 6.87
N PHE A 221 -14.10 -11.76 7.77
CA PHE A 221 -13.86 -10.44 8.34
C PHE A 221 -13.45 -10.56 9.81
N LYS A 222 -12.32 -9.94 10.17
CA LYS A 222 -11.87 -9.85 11.56
C LYS A 222 -12.22 -8.46 12.09
N VAL A 223 -13.07 -8.41 13.11
CA VAL A 223 -13.52 -7.17 13.75
C VAL A 223 -12.92 -7.10 15.15
N SER A 224 -12.41 -5.92 15.52
CA SER A 224 -11.87 -5.63 16.84
C SER A 224 -12.12 -4.18 17.19
N SER A 225 -12.04 -3.85 18.48
CA SER A 225 -12.18 -2.49 18.99
C SER A 225 -10.93 -2.07 19.74
N ARG A 226 -10.33 -0.96 19.32
CA ARG A 226 -9.22 -0.32 20.04
C ARG A 226 -9.61 0.13 21.46
N LYS A 227 -10.90 0.34 21.74
CA LYS A 227 -11.38 0.69 23.08
C LYS A 227 -11.10 -0.41 24.11
N VAL A 228 -11.18 -1.68 23.71
CA VAL A 228 -10.83 -2.82 24.59
C VAL A 228 -9.35 -2.73 24.97
N LEU A 229 -8.47 -2.53 23.99
CA LEU A 229 -7.05 -2.39 24.24
C LEU A 229 -6.74 -1.17 25.13
N GLN A 230 -7.42 -0.05 24.89
CA GLN A 230 -7.24 1.16 25.69
C GLN A 230 -7.61 0.91 27.16
N GLU A 231 -8.72 0.20 27.40
CA GLU A 231 -9.16 -0.13 28.75
C GLU A 231 -8.20 -1.07 29.47
N VAL A 232 -7.69 -2.09 28.78
CA VAL A 232 -6.66 -3.00 29.32
C VAL A 232 -5.41 -2.22 29.71
N LEU A 233 -4.95 -1.31 28.85
CA LEU A 233 -3.76 -0.49 29.14
C LEU A 233 -4.00 0.47 30.32
N ARG A 234 -5.22 0.97 30.49
CA ARG A 234 -5.62 1.84 31.61
C ARG A 234 -5.51 1.12 32.96
N CYS A 235 -5.84 -0.18 33.02
CA CYS A 235 -5.66 -0.99 34.25
C CYS A 235 -4.23 -0.99 34.78
N TYR A 236 -3.24 -0.87 33.89
CA TYR A 236 -1.81 -0.84 34.26
C TYR A 236 -1.23 0.57 34.32
N SER A 237 -2.08 1.61 34.36
CA SER A 237 -1.66 3.02 34.41
C SER A 237 -0.74 3.42 33.25
N VAL A 238 -0.87 2.77 32.09
CA VAL A 238 -0.11 3.16 30.89
C VAL A 238 -0.65 4.50 30.38
N PRO A 239 0.20 5.53 30.21
CA PRO A 239 -0.23 6.85 29.76
C PRO A 239 -0.92 6.84 28.39
N GLU A 240 -1.96 7.67 28.21
CA GLU A 240 -2.73 7.71 26.95
C GLU A 240 -1.89 8.07 25.72
N ASN A 241 -0.86 8.91 25.89
CA ASN A 241 0.06 9.27 24.80
C ASN A 241 0.88 8.07 24.29
N MET A 242 0.99 6.98 25.06
CA MET A 242 1.66 5.75 24.65
C MET A 242 0.75 4.82 23.85
N PHE A 243 -0.56 5.02 23.87
CA PHE A 243 -1.54 4.15 23.21
C PHE A 243 -1.24 3.95 21.72
N GLY A 244 -0.89 5.03 21.02
CA GLY A 244 -0.52 4.97 19.60
C GLY A 244 0.70 4.09 19.34
N ARG A 245 1.75 4.23 20.16
CA ARG A 245 2.97 3.43 20.08
C ARG A 245 2.70 1.96 20.36
N VAL A 246 1.93 1.66 21.41
CA VAL A 246 1.54 0.28 21.76
C VAL A 246 0.71 -0.37 20.64
N CYS A 247 -0.22 0.36 20.03
CA CYS A 247 -0.97 -0.14 18.87
C CYS A 247 -0.07 -0.51 17.69
N ILE A 248 0.99 0.27 17.43
CA ILE A 248 1.97 -0.01 16.37
C ILE A 248 2.73 -1.29 16.70
N ILE A 249 3.19 -1.45 17.95
CA ILE A 249 3.92 -2.64 18.39
C ILE A 249 3.03 -3.89 18.26
N ILE A 250 1.78 -3.82 18.72
CA ILE A 250 0.81 -4.92 18.61
C ILE A 250 0.54 -5.32 17.16
N ASP A 251 0.54 -4.38 16.21
CA ASP A 251 0.37 -4.73 14.80
C ASP A 251 1.57 -5.50 14.21
N LYS A 252 2.73 -5.50 14.89
CA LYS A 252 3.89 -6.34 14.54
C LYS A 252 3.72 -7.80 15.01
N ILE A 253 2.74 -8.12 15.88
CA ILE A 253 2.49 -9.49 16.35
C ILE A 253 2.16 -10.41 15.16
N GLY A 254 2.88 -11.53 15.09
CA GLY A 254 2.82 -12.50 13.99
C GLY A 254 3.65 -12.11 12.76
N LYS A 255 4.34 -10.96 12.78
CA LYS A 255 5.28 -10.53 11.73
C LYS A 255 6.74 -10.62 12.17
N ILE A 256 7.02 -10.44 13.47
CA ILE A 256 8.35 -10.54 14.08
C ILE A 256 8.31 -11.50 15.30
N PRO A 257 9.48 -11.99 15.78
CA PRO A 257 9.56 -12.83 16.97
C PRO A 257 8.90 -12.20 18.21
N MET A 258 8.31 -13.04 19.06
CA MET A 258 7.62 -12.58 20.28
C MET A 258 8.56 -11.90 21.28
N ASP A 259 9.84 -12.30 21.34
CA ASP A 259 10.82 -11.67 22.22
C ASP A 259 11.10 -10.22 21.82
N ASP A 260 11.08 -9.92 20.52
CA ASP A 260 11.25 -8.56 20.01
C ASP A 260 9.99 -7.71 20.31
N ILE A 261 8.80 -8.31 20.25
CA ILE A 261 7.56 -7.65 20.71
C ILE A 261 7.64 -7.30 22.19
N ARG A 262 8.09 -8.23 23.05
CA ARG A 262 8.24 -7.97 24.49
C ARG A 262 9.24 -6.84 24.74
N LYS A 263 10.40 -6.84 24.08
CA LYS A 263 11.38 -5.75 24.16
C LYS A 263 10.81 -4.39 23.73
N ASP A 264 10.07 -4.36 22.62
CA ASP A 264 9.42 -3.14 22.13
C ASP A 264 8.41 -2.61 23.16
N LEU A 265 7.61 -3.48 23.80
CA LEU A 265 6.65 -3.09 24.84
C LEU A 265 7.34 -2.63 26.13
N LEU A 266 8.44 -3.28 26.55
CA LEU A 266 9.26 -2.83 27.68
C LEU A 266 9.84 -1.43 27.42
N SER A 267 10.29 -1.16 26.20
CA SER A 267 10.80 0.16 25.79
C SER A 267 9.70 1.26 25.74
N ALA A 268 8.44 0.86 25.89
CA ALA A 268 7.28 1.72 26.01
C ALA A 268 6.83 1.87 27.48
N ASP A 269 7.74 1.60 28.43
CA ASP A 269 7.55 1.73 29.88
C ASP A 269 6.41 0.86 30.45
N MET A 270 6.12 -0.26 29.79
CA MET A 270 5.16 -1.25 30.31
C MET A 270 5.85 -2.21 31.29
N SER A 271 5.17 -2.55 32.38
CA SER A 271 5.65 -3.59 33.30
C SER A 271 5.50 -4.99 32.67
N GLU A 272 6.33 -5.94 33.09
CA GLU A 272 6.24 -7.34 32.63
C GLU A 272 4.84 -7.94 32.84
N VAL A 273 4.21 -7.63 33.99
CA VAL A 273 2.83 -8.06 34.30
C VAL A 273 1.84 -7.51 33.28
N ALA A 274 1.94 -6.21 32.97
CA ALA A 274 1.08 -5.59 31.96
C ALA A 274 1.27 -6.19 30.57
N ILE A 275 2.49 -6.58 30.22
CA ILE A 275 2.81 -7.22 28.94
C ILE A 275 2.20 -8.62 28.87
N GLU A 276 2.38 -9.44 29.90
CA GLU A 276 1.82 -10.80 29.98
C GLU A 276 0.30 -10.78 29.80
N ASP A 277 -0.37 -9.92 30.56
CA ASP A 277 -1.83 -9.79 30.58
C ASP A 277 -2.36 -9.21 29.25
N LEU A 278 -1.68 -8.22 28.68
CA LEU A 278 -1.98 -7.72 27.34
C LEU A 278 -1.91 -8.84 26.29
N LEU A 279 -0.85 -9.64 26.30
CA LEU A 279 -0.68 -10.75 25.37
C LEU A 279 -1.74 -11.84 25.58
N GLN A 280 -2.13 -12.09 26.84
CA GLN A 280 -3.23 -12.97 27.18
C GLN A 280 -4.54 -12.45 26.56
N VAL A 281 -4.89 -11.18 26.74
CA VAL A 281 -6.10 -10.56 26.18
C VAL A 281 -6.11 -10.65 24.65
N LEU A 282 -4.99 -10.35 23.99
CA LEU A 282 -4.85 -10.44 22.54
C LEU A 282 -5.00 -11.88 22.01
N SER A 283 -4.76 -12.89 22.85
CA SER A 283 -4.92 -14.30 22.50
C SER A 283 -6.37 -14.80 22.60
N LEU A 284 -7.24 -14.10 23.33
CA LEU A 284 -8.63 -14.51 23.58
C LEU A 284 -9.42 -14.66 22.29
N LYS A 285 -10.21 -15.74 22.21
CA LYS A 285 -10.98 -16.14 21.01
C LYS A 285 -12.49 -15.99 21.13
N SER A 286 -12.98 -15.45 22.24
CA SER A 286 -14.42 -15.30 22.49
C SER A 286 -14.69 -14.07 23.34
N LEU A 287 -15.79 -13.37 23.04
CA LEU A 287 -16.25 -12.21 23.80
C LEU A 287 -16.54 -12.56 25.27
N ALA A 288 -17.14 -13.72 25.54
CA ALA A 288 -17.42 -14.16 26.92
C ALA A 288 -16.15 -14.27 27.78
N LYS A 289 -15.06 -14.80 27.22
CA LYS A 289 -13.76 -14.86 27.93
C LYS A 289 -13.15 -13.48 28.12
N LEU A 290 -13.29 -12.59 27.13
CA LEU A 290 -12.83 -11.20 27.25
C LEU A 290 -13.59 -10.46 28.33
N GLU A 291 -14.91 -10.60 28.36
CA GLU A 291 -15.78 -10.03 29.40
C GLU A 291 -15.41 -10.56 30.78
N GLY A 292 -15.27 -11.88 30.93
CA GLY A 292 -14.84 -12.49 32.19
C GLY A 292 -13.48 -11.99 32.66
N TRP A 293 -12.52 -11.84 31.74
CA TRP A 293 -11.21 -11.27 32.04
C TRP A 293 -11.33 -9.81 32.50
N LEU A 294 -12.07 -8.97 31.76
CA LEU A 294 -12.27 -7.56 32.09
C LEU A 294 -12.93 -7.38 33.46
N LEU A 295 -13.96 -8.17 33.78
CA LEU A 295 -14.64 -8.09 35.08
C LEU A 295 -13.71 -8.42 36.25
N GLN A 296 -12.78 -9.37 36.08
CA GLN A 296 -11.81 -9.72 37.13
C GLN A 296 -10.78 -8.61 37.38
N HIS A 297 -10.42 -7.83 36.35
CA HIS A 297 -9.33 -6.85 36.42
C HIS A 297 -9.80 -5.39 36.53
N LEU A 298 -11.07 -5.09 36.22
CA LEU A 298 -11.66 -3.75 36.34
C LEU A 298 -12.41 -3.49 37.65
N LEU A 299 -12.73 -4.52 38.43
CA LEU A 299 -13.43 -4.41 39.71
C LEU A 299 -12.47 -4.27 40.92
N HIS A 300 -11.18 -4.11 40.67
CA HIS A 300 -10.14 -3.79 41.65
C HIS A 300 -9.52 -2.43 41.35
#